data_AF-A0A1I6XXX9-F1
#
_entry.id   AF-A0A1I6XXX9-F1
#
_cell.length_a   1.000
_cell.length_b   1.000
_cell.length_c   1.000
_cell.angle_alpha   90.00
_cell.angle_beta   90.00
_cell.angle_gamma   90.00
#
_symmetry.space_group_name_H-M   'P 1'
#
loop_
_entity.id
_entity.type
_entity.pdbx_description
1 polymer ?
#
loop_
_entity_poly.entity_id
_entity_poly.type
_entity_poly.pdbx_seq_one_letter_code
_entity_poly.pdbx_strand_id
1 'polypeptide(L)'
;MHLATRPRSLAARSFAARSFAAMALTAVLVALLGTGPASADDEPADDEPAVGDTVVGELVQAWAEHADADEAAAHADDALLSWVSAEDGSSVRVDSEGVADVPVGATVEVTLGAEVPDEPGTAGSQEPAREVLDADVVAPAETVPPAPASAPYTNEVTVVRVVPSGLSPDGTTVQQLVDQVNGPVADFWETQSDGAVRVHATAGPEEWITSTAVCDSSSALWNDVDRQLTEWTPGPGKHLLLYVPGYDLGMPDCAFGLAQVGASRGAGGSLYVRAVETPVIAHELGHNFGLGHSSALQCDASPETAPCETDSYADFYDVMGYS
;
A
#
# COMPACT_ATOMS: atom_id res chain seq x y z
N MET A 1 -48.16 20.77 21.64
CA MET A 1 -47.06 20.33 22.54
C MET A 1 -46.16 19.44 21.68
N HIS A 2 -45.22 20.05 20.95
CA HIS A 2 -44.32 19.36 20.02
C HIS A 2 -42.90 19.85 20.33
N LEU A 3 -42.07 18.92 20.79
CA LEU A 3 -40.67 19.14 21.13
C LEU A 3 -39.87 19.20 19.83
N ALA A 4 -39.27 20.36 19.56
CA ALA A 4 -38.30 20.54 18.50
C ALA A 4 -36.91 20.17 19.03
N THR A 5 -36.34 19.11 18.47
CA THR A 5 -34.94 18.71 18.66
C THR A 5 -34.04 19.66 17.88
N ARG A 6 -33.05 20.27 18.56
CA ARG A 6 -32.00 21.08 17.94
C ARG A 6 -30.89 20.17 17.41
N PRO A 7 -30.30 20.45 16.22
CA PRO A 7 -29.10 19.77 15.78
C PRO A 7 -27.88 20.28 16.57
N ARG A 8 -26.98 19.35 16.91
CA ARG A 8 -25.66 19.65 17.48
C ARG A 8 -24.76 20.19 16.37
N SER A 9 -24.24 21.40 16.58
CA SER A 9 -23.23 22.03 15.74
C SER A 9 -21.91 21.28 15.92
N LEU A 10 -21.39 20.65 14.86
CA LEU A 10 -19.99 20.24 14.76
C LEU A 10 -19.15 21.50 14.60
N ALA A 11 -18.21 21.71 15.51
CA ALA A 11 -17.26 22.80 15.45
C ALA A 11 -16.10 22.38 14.55
N ALA A 12 -16.01 22.95 13.36
CA ALA A 12 -14.83 22.85 12.51
C ALA A 12 -13.64 23.47 13.25
N ARG A 13 -12.65 22.65 13.61
CA ARG A 13 -11.36 23.14 14.11
C ARG A 13 -10.50 23.47 12.89
N SER A 14 -10.34 24.75 12.63
CA SER A 14 -9.41 25.28 11.64
C SER A 14 -7.98 25.09 12.12
N PHE A 15 -7.23 24.17 11.51
CA PHE A 15 -5.77 24.11 11.67
C PHE A 15 -5.13 25.17 10.80
N ALA A 16 -4.33 26.04 11.42
CA ALA A 16 -3.64 27.13 10.74
C ALA A 16 -2.33 26.60 10.13
N ALA A 17 -2.31 26.43 8.82
CA ALA A 17 -1.07 26.21 8.06
C ALA A 17 -0.11 27.39 8.30
N ARG A 18 1.03 27.13 8.93
CA ARG A 18 2.10 28.12 9.10
C ARG A 18 3.19 27.87 8.06
N SER A 19 3.41 28.88 7.22
CA SER A 19 4.41 28.89 6.17
C SER A 19 5.85 28.90 6.70
N PHE A 20 6.71 28.20 5.97
CA PHE A 20 8.15 28.03 6.08
C PHE A 20 8.95 29.28 6.49
N ALA A 21 9.91 29.07 7.40
CA ALA A 21 11.10 29.88 7.53
C ALA A 21 12.34 28.97 7.57
N ALA A 22 13.34 29.33 6.77
CA ALA A 22 14.57 28.58 6.52
C ALA A 22 15.55 28.55 7.71
N MET A 23 16.50 27.60 7.59
CA MET A 23 17.86 27.54 8.16
C MET A 23 18.02 26.97 9.59
N ALA A 24 18.67 25.80 9.70
CA ALA A 24 20.11 25.69 10.02
C ALA A 24 20.53 24.20 10.12
N LEU A 25 21.54 23.79 9.33
CA LEU A 25 22.23 22.51 9.56
C LEU A 25 22.99 22.60 10.90
N THR A 26 22.53 21.83 11.88
CA THR A 26 23.24 21.67 13.15
C THR A 26 23.88 20.28 13.15
N ALA A 27 25.19 20.23 12.96
CA ALA A 27 25.94 18.98 13.10
C ALA A 27 25.96 18.57 14.58
N VAL A 28 25.27 17.47 14.92
CA VAL A 28 25.32 16.88 16.26
C VAL A 28 26.54 15.95 16.33
N LEU A 29 27.52 16.35 17.14
CA LEU A 29 28.62 15.50 17.57
C LEU A 29 28.09 14.55 18.68
N VAL A 30 27.91 13.27 18.35
CA VAL A 30 27.64 12.23 19.35
C VAL A 30 28.95 11.91 20.08
N ALA A 31 28.96 12.14 21.39
CA ALA A 31 30.07 11.79 22.27
C ALA A 31 30.00 10.30 22.65
N LEU A 32 30.95 9.51 22.14
CA LEU A 32 31.22 8.14 22.59
C LEU A 32 31.83 8.16 24.00
N LEU A 33 31.06 7.78 25.02
CA LEU A 33 31.56 7.49 26.36
C LEU A 33 30.86 6.26 26.95
N GLY A 34 31.64 5.22 27.27
CA GLY A 34 31.38 4.35 28.42
C GLY A 34 30.99 2.90 28.14
N THR A 35 32.00 2.04 28.02
CA THR A 35 31.89 0.58 28.12
C THR A 35 31.55 0.12 29.55
N GLY A 36 30.50 -0.69 29.69
CA GLY A 36 30.26 -1.58 30.85
C GLY A 36 29.74 -2.94 30.35
N PRO A 37 30.04 -4.07 31.01
CA PRO A 37 29.61 -5.38 30.54
C PRO A 37 28.13 -5.57 30.88
N ALA A 38 27.26 -5.52 29.87
CA ALA A 38 25.89 -5.96 30.01
C ALA A 38 25.86 -7.49 29.94
N SER A 39 25.21 -8.09 30.95
CA SER A 39 24.87 -9.51 30.96
C SER A 39 24.02 -9.83 29.73
N ALA A 40 24.42 -10.85 28.99
CA ALA A 40 23.57 -11.48 27.99
C ALA A 40 22.45 -12.23 28.73
N ASP A 41 21.22 -11.74 28.63
CA ASP A 41 19.93 -12.46 28.79
C ASP A 41 18.76 -11.46 28.63
N ASP A 42 18.82 -10.58 27.64
CA ASP A 42 17.64 -9.87 27.13
C ASP A 42 17.54 -10.25 25.64
N GLU A 43 16.70 -11.23 25.34
CA GLU A 43 16.10 -11.26 24.00
C GLU A 43 15.37 -9.93 23.83
N PRO A 44 15.48 -9.24 22.67
CA PRO A 44 14.63 -8.08 22.43
C PRO A 44 13.19 -8.58 22.53
N ALA A 45 12.47 -8.11 23.55
CA ALA A 45 11.03 -8.22 23.51
C ALA A 45 10.61 -7.51 22.22
N ASP A 46 9.86 -8.19 21.36
CA ASP A 46 9.01 -7.55 20.36
C ASP A 46 7.99 -6.70 21.14
N ASP A 47 8.43 -5.56 21.67
CA ASP A 47 7.57 -4.61 22.36
C ASP A 47 6.71 -3.96 21.28
N GLU A 48 5.48 -4.45 21.15
CA GLU A 48 4.46 -3.77 20.35
C GLU A 48 4.39 -2.30 20.79
N PRO A 49 4.37 -1.35 19.84
CA PRO A 49 4.44 0.07 20.16
C PRO A 49 3.29 0.46 21.10
N ALA A 50 3.56 1.19 22.16
CA ALA A 50 2.56 1.58 23.16
C ALA A 50 1.85 2.89 22.80
N VAL A 51 0.75 3.19 23.50
CA VAL A 51 0.06 4.48 23.38
C VAL A 51 0.99 5.60 23.85
N GLY A 52 1.17 6.62 23.00
CA GLY A 52 2.05 7.75 23.23
C GLY A 52 3.48 7.53 22.73
N ASP A 53 3.80 6.36 22.20
CA ASP A 53 5.08 6.13 21.54
C ASP A 53 5.14 6.88 20.21
N THR A 54 6.36 7.26 19.83
CA THR A 54 6.64 7.94 18.58
C THR A 54 7.38 7.00 17.65
N VAL A 55 6.87 6.84 16.43
CA VAL A 55 7.50 6.05 15.37
C VAL A 55 7.97 6.96 14.25
N VAL A 56 9.14 6.67 13.72
CA VAL A 56 9.72 7.42 12.60
C VAL A 56 9.98 6.48 11.45
N GLY A 57 9.49 6.82 10.26
CA GLY A 57 9.63 5.99 9.08
C GLY A 57 8.99 6.62 7.86
N GLU A 58 9.04 5.92 6.73
CA GLU A 58 8.37 6.32 5.52
C GLU A 58 6.86 6.04 5.61
N LEU A 59 6.02 6.99 5.22
CA LEU A 59 4.60 6.74 5.04
C LEU A 59 4.37 5.92 3.77
N VAL A 60 3.90 4.70 3.96
CA VAL A 60 3.49 3.78 2.88
C VAL A 60 1.98 3.65 2.91
N GLN A 61 1.35 3.73 1.73
CA GLN A 61 -0.07 3.45 1.58
C GLN A 61 -0.29 2.31 0.60
N ALA A 62 -1.35 1.54 0.77
CA ALA A 62 -1.77 0.50 -0.16
C ALA A 62 -3.29 0.39 -0.27
N TRP A 63 -3.79 0.02 -1.44
CA TRP A 63 -5.20 -0.31 -1.66
C TRP A 63 -5.40 -1.81 -1.55
N ALA A 64 -6.37 -2.23 -0.73
CA ALA A 64 -6.75 -3.63 -0.55
C ALA A 64 -8.02 -3.93 -1.34
N GLU A 65 -7.97 -4.95 -2.20
CA GLU A 65 -9.07 -5.28 -3.10
C GLU A 65 -9.95 -6.42 -2.58
N HIS A 66 -11.26 -6.28 -2.81
CA HIS A 66 -12.23 -7.34 -2.64
C HIS A 66 -12.34 -8.17 -3.91
N ALA A 67 -12.67 -9.45 -3.73
CA ALA A 67 -12.90 -10.32 -4.88
C ALA A 67 -14.35 -10.21 -5.41
N ASP A 68 -15.29 -9.78 -4.56
CA ASP A 68 -16.65 -9.47 -4.97
C ASP A 68 -16.77 -7.98 -5.30
N ALA A 69 -17.31 -7.71 -6.48
CA ALA A 69 -17.51 -6.39 -7.02
C ALA A 69 -18.44 -5.52 -6.13
N ASP A 70 -19.54 -6.08 -5.63
CA ASP A 70 -20.49 -5.31 -4.82
C ASP A 70 -19.87 -4.98 -3.45
N GLU A 71 -19.06 -5.89 -2.90
CA GLU A 71 -18.26 -5.62 -1.69
C GLU A 71 -17.20 -4.53 -1.94
N ALA A 72 -16.47 -4.61 -3.07
CA ALA A 72 -15.45 -3.62 -3.44
C ALA A 72 -16.05 -2.20 -3.50
N ALA A 73 -17.20 -2.03 -4.16
CA ALA A 73 -17.87 -0.74 -4.24
C ALA A 73 -18.42 -0.26 -2.88
N ALA A 74 -18.94 -1.17 -2.05
CA ALA A 74 -19.47 -0.84 -0.74
C ALA A 74 -18.39 -0.42 0.27
N HIS A 75 -17.16 -0.89 0.10
CA HIS A 75 -16.03 -0.68 1.02
C HIS A 75 -14.88 0.13 0.39
N ALA A 76 -15.14 0.81 -0.73
CA ALA A 76 -14.12 1.57 -1.45
C ALA A 76 -13.44 2.65 -0.57
N ASP A 77 -14.19 3.29 0.33
CA ASP A 77 -13.64 4.34 1.20
C ASP A 77 -12.76 3.76 2.34
N ASP A 78 -12.91 2.46 2.65
CA ASP A 78 -12.23 1.76 3.75
C ASP A 78 -11.04 0.91 3.27
N ALA A 79 -10.81 0.85 1.95
CA ALA A 79 -9.79 0.00 1.33
C ALA A 79 -8.37 0.58 1.38
N LEU A 80 -8.21 1.87 1.70
CA LEU A 80 -6.90 2.51 1.80
C LEU A 80 -6.25 2.22 3.16
N LEU A 81 -5.12 1.54 3.12
CA LEU A 81 -4.33 1.16 4.28
C LEU A 81 -3.06 2.02 4.36
N SER A 82 -2.64 2.38 5.58
CA SER A 82 -1.45 3.21 5.81
C SER A 82 -0.52 2.58 6.86
N TRP A 83 0.78 2.65 6.62
CA TRP A 83 1.83 2.23 7.54
C TRP A 83 2.92 3.29 7.64
N VAL A 84 3.55 3.36 8.82
CA VAL A 84 4.87 3.97 8.98
C VAL A 84 5.90 2.84 8.93
N SER A 85 6.68 2.76 7.84
CA SER A 85 7.72 1.76 7.63
C SER A 85 9.08 2.29 8.07
N ALA A 86 9.67 1.68 9.10
CA ALA A 86 10.99 2.06 9.61
C ALA A 86 12.13 1.44 8.78
N GLU A 87 13.33 2.01 8.89
CA GLU A 87 14.52 1.55 8.16
C GLU A 87 14.99 0.15 8.55
N ASP A 88 14.61 -0.33 9.74
CA ASP A 88 14.94 -1.68 10.21
C ASP A 88 13.99 -2.77 9.65
N GLY A 89 13.03 -2.38 8.82
CA GLY A 89 12.04 -3.26 8.22
C GLY A 89 10.83 -3.55 9.11
N SER A 90 10.76 -2.94 10.30
CA SER A 90 9.52 -2.90 11.08
C SER A 90 8.52 -1.93 10.44
N SER A 91 7.23 -2.17 10.67
CA SER A 91 6.17 -1.31 10.16
C SER A 91 5.05 -1.26 11.19
N VAL A 92 4.41 -0.09 11.31
CA VAL A 92 3.27 0.10 12.21
C VAL A 92 2.10 0.59 11.38
N ARG A 93 0.99 -0.15 11.38
CA ARG A 93 -0.23 0.28 10.72
C ARG A 93 -0.84 1.46 11.48
N VAL A 94 -1.20 2.49 10.75
CA VAL A 94 -1.81 3.71 11.29
C VAL A 94 -3.14 3.98 10.60
N ASP A 95 -4.02 4.67 11.28
CA ASP A 95 -5.29 5.13 10.71
C ASP A 95 -5.02 6.04 9.51
N SER A 96 -5.56 5.66 8.34
CA SER A 96 -5.38 6.38 7.07
C SER A 96 -5.97 7.79 7.11
N GLU A 97 -7.06 8.03 7.85
CA GLU A 97 -7.62 9.38 8.01
C GLU A 97 -6.63 10.31 8.73
N GLY A 98 -5.89 9.77 9.69
CA GLY A 98 -4.90 10.49 10.49
C GLY A 98 -3.69 11.01 9.69
N VAL A 99 -3.45 10.44 8.51
CA VAL A 99 -2.33 10.79 7.62
C VAL A 99 -2.78 11.25 6.23
N ALA A 100 -4.07 11.55 6.03
CA ALA A 100 -4.63 11.90 4.71
C ALA A 100 -3.97 13.12 4.03
N ASP A 101 -3.44 14.07 4.81
CA ASP A 101 -2.75 15.27 4.31
C ASP A 101 -1.24 15.07 4.13
N VAL A 102 -0.71 13.88 4.43
CA VAL A 102 0.71 13.57 4.37
C VAL A 102 1.04 12.91 3.02
N PRO A 103 2.04 13.41 2.28
CA PRO A 103 2.43 12.77 1.02
C PRO A 103 2.98 11.36 1.24
N VAL A 104 2.50 10.39 0.44
CA VAL A 104 3.08 9.04 0.38
C VAL A 104 4.57 9.11 0.01
N GLY A 105 5.38 8.29 0.67
CA GLY A 105 6.83 8.25 0.54
C GLY A 105 7.56 9.32 1.37
N ALA A 106 6.84 10.19 2.09
CA ALA A 106 7.48 11.12 3.02
C ALA A 106 7.95 10.39 4.28
N THR A 107 9.10 10.81 4.82
CA THR A 107 9.50 10.38 6.16
C THR A 107 8.73 11.20 7.18
N VAL A 108 8.05 10.49 8.09
CA VAL A 108 7.15 11.04 9.09
C VAL A 108 7.59 10.63 10.48
N GLU A 109 7.32 11.50 11.45
CA GLU A 109 7.32 11.20 12.88
C GLU A 109 5.85 11.18 13.32
N VAL A 110 5.38 10.03 13.79
CA VAL A 110 3.97 9.82 14.17
C VAL A 110 3.89 9.44 15.64
N THR A 111 3.04 10.15 16.38
CA THR A 111 2.70 9.79 17.77
C THR A 111 1.46 8.92 17.79
N LEU A 112 1.59 7.72 18.34
CA LEU A 112 0.57 6.68 18.29
C LEU A 112 -0.46 6.81 19.42
N GLY A 113 -1.72 6.61 19.08
CA GLY A 113 -2.84 6.53 19.99
C GLY A 113 -3.24 5.07 20.27
N ALA A 114 -4.52 4.92 20.64
CA ALA A 114 -5.09 3.60 20.87
C ALA A 114 -5.19 2.78 19.58
N GLU A 115 -5.37 1.47 19.72
CA GLU A 115 -5.76 0.63 18.59
C GLU A 115 -7.14 1.00 18.08
N VAL A 116 -7.23 1.08 16.76
CA VAL A 116 -8.45 1.26 15.98
C VAL A 116 -8.70 -0.08 15.30
N PRO A 117 -9.79 -0.79 15.65
CA PRO A 117 -10.14 -2.01 14.95
C PRO A 117 -10.51 -1.68 13.50
N ASP A 118 -10.28 -2.62 12.60
CA ASP A 118 -10.78 -2.50 11.23
C ASP A 118 -12.29 -2.35 11.20
N GLU A 119 -12.74 -1.51 10.27
CA GLU A 119 -14.16 -1.43 9.96
C GLU A 119 -14.61 -2.80 9.43
N PRO A 120 -15.78 -3.31 9.87
CA PRO A 120 -16.28 -4.58 9.40
C PRO A 120 -16.44 -4.57 7.87
N GLY A 121 -15.68 -5.42 7.19
CA GLY A 121 -15.73 -5.53 5.73
C GLY A 121 -14.54 -4.93 5.00
N THR A 122 -13.45 -4.51 5.66
CA THR A 122 -12.17 -4.23 4.99
C THR A 122 -11.67 -5.47 4.23
N ALA A 123 -11.11 -5.26 3.03
CA ALA A 123 -10.65 -6.34 2.16
C ALA A 123 -9.45 -7.08 2.77
N GLY A 124 -9.69 -8.31 3.22
CA GLY A 124 -8.73 -9.04 4.03
C GLY A 124 -8.64 -8.49 5.44
N SER A 125 -8.71 -9.35 6.45
CA SER A 125 -8.30 -8.97 7.81
C SER A 125 -6.87 -8.38 7.72
N GLN A 126 -6.59 -7.26 8.39
CA GLN A 126 -5.23 -6.74 8.55
C GLN A 126 -4.94 -6.51 10.05
N GLU A 127 -3.66 -6.40 10.40
CA GLU A 127 -3.21 -6.05 11.75
C GLU A 127 -3.89 -4.74 12.23
N PRO A 128 -4.36 -4.59 13.48
CA PRO A 128 -5.08 -3.39 13.90
C PRO A 128 -4.31 -2.09 13.65
N ALA A 129 -5.00 -1.07 13.15
CA ALA A 129 -4.41 0.24 12.96
C ALA A 129 -4.23 0.96 14.31
N ARG A 130 -3.33 1.94 14.35
CA ARG A 130 -3.16 2.85 15.48
C ARG A 130 -3.69 4.23 15.14
N GLU A 131 -4.46 4.81 16.08
CA GLU A 131 -4.87 6.22 15.99
C GLU A 131 -3.63 7.10 15.85
N VAL A 132 -3.71 8.12 14.99
CA VAL A 132 -2.64 9.11 14.82
C VAL A 132 -2.97 10.31 15.69
N LEU A 133 -2.23 10.49 16.79
CA LEU A 133 -2.42 11.64 17.68
C LEU A 133 -1.74 12.91 17.16
N ASP A 134 -0.61 12.72 16.48
CA ASP A 134 0.18 13.78 15.85
C ASP A 134 1.03 13.18 14.73
N ALA A 135 1.25 13.94 13.66
CA ALA A 135 2.08 13.51 12.52
C ALA A 135 2.83 14.71 11.94
N ASP A 136 4.17 14.64 11.99
CA ASP A 136 5.06 15.64 11.46
C ASP A 136 5.89 15.06 10.30
N VAL A 137 5.93 15.78 9.17
CA VAL A 137 6.82 15.43 8.06
C VAL A 137 8.25 15.86 8.41
N VAL A 138 9.11 14.88 8.69
CA VAL A 138 10.53 15.11 9.01
C VAL A 138 11.39 15.23 7.77
N ALA A 139 11.02 14.53 6.69
CA ALA A 139 11.60 14.70 5.36
C ALA A 139 10.51 14.56 4.29
N PRO A 140 10.51 15.42 3.25
CA PRO A 140 9.55 15.31 2.17
C PRO A 140 9.77 14.00 1.40
N ALA A 141 8.71 13.50 0.76
CA ALA A 141 8.84 12.39 -0.16
C ALA A 141 9.93 12.68 -1.19
N GLU A 142 10.83 11.73 -1.39
CA GLU A 142 11.85 11.89 -2.42
C GLU A 142 11.16 12.06 -3.76
N THR A 143 11.49 13.15 -4.46
CA THR A 143 11.05 13.30 -5.84
C THR A 143 11.83 12.29 -6.66
N VAL A 144 11.26 11.10 -6.85
CA VAL A 144 11.81 10.10 -7.77
C VAL A 144 11.77 10.74 -9.15
N PRO A 145 12.94 11.05 -9.77
CA PRO A 145 12.93 11.49 -11.14
C PRO A 145 12.21 10.41 -11.95
N PRO A 146 11.39 10.77 -12.95
CA PRO A 146 10.73 9.77 -13.77
C PRO A 146 11.79 8.77 -14.19
N ALA A 147 11.52 7.48 -13.89
CA ALA A 147 12.46 6.40 -14.18
C ALA A 147 13.04 6.69 -15.57
N PRO A 148 14.36 6.83 -15.71
CA PRO A 148 14.92 7.04 -17.02
C PRO A 148 14.34 5.94 -17.89
N ALA A 149 13.93 6.29 -19.11
CA ALA A 149 13.59 5.30 -20.11
C ALA A 149 14.85 4.48 -20.43
N SER A 150 15.28 3.61 -19.53
CA SER A 150 16.31 2.63 -19.78
C SER A 150 15.80 1.79 -20.93
N ALA A 151 16.58 1.73 -22.01
CA ALA A 151 16.20 0.86 -23.11
C ALA A 151 16.11 -0.59 -22.58
N PRO A 152 15.04 -1.35 -22.82
CA PRO A 152 13.79 -1.00 -23.51
C PRO A 152 12.57 -0.73 -22.61
N TYR A 153 12.67 -0.81 -21.27
CA TYR A 153 11.52 -0.74 -20.33
C TYR A 153 11.66 0.39 -19.30
N THR A 154 10.54 0.97 -18.88
CA THR A 154 10.50 1.99 -17.81
C THR A 154 10.29 1.37 -16.44
N ASN A 155 9.65 0.20 -16.39
CA ASN A 155 9.28 -0.49 -15.16
C ASN A 155 9.59 -1.99 -15.30
N GLU A 156 10.32 -2.54 -14.33
CA GLU A 156 10.71 -3.94 -14.25
C GLU A 156 10.03 -4.60 -13.06
N VAL A 157 9.40 -5.75 -13.29
CA VAL A 157 8.60 -6.49 -12.30
C VAL A 157 9.31 -7.80 -11.97
N THR A 158 9.75 -7.96 -10.73
CA THR A 158 10.20 -9.26 -10.23
C THR A 158 8.97 -10.02 -9.73
N VAL A 159 8.69 -11.14 -10.39
CA VAL A 159 7.51 -11.96 -10.12
C VAL A 159 7.90 -13.15 -9.26
N VAL A 160 7.24 -13.29 -8.12
CA VAL A 160 7.52 -14.34 -7.13
C VAL A 160 6.23 -15.04 -6.74
N ARG A 161 6.32 -16.33 -6.43
CA ARG A 161 5.23 -17.07 -5.80
C ARG A 161 5.58 -17.29 -4.33
N VAL A 162 4.69 -16.88 -3.45
CA VAL A 162 4.89 -16.94 -1.99
C VAL A 162 3.77 -17.74 -1.34
N VAL A 163 4.10 -18.55 -0.35
CA VAL A 163 3.14 -19.22 0.53
C VAL A 163 3.24 -18.60 1.92
N PRO A 164 2.29 -17.72 2.30
CA PRO A 164 2.13 -17.27 3.67
C PRO A 164 1.90 -18.44 4.64
N SER A 165 2.18 -18.20 5.91
CA SER A 165 1.93 -19.18 6.98
C SER A 165 0.47 -19.63 6.98
N GLY A 166 0.25 -20.95 7.07
CA GLY A 166 -1.08 -21.55 7.04
C GLY A 166 -1.64 -21.87 5.65
N LEU A 167 -0.98 -21.42 4.57
CA LEU A 167 -1.38 -21.73 3.20
C LEU A 167 -0.55 -22.87 2.59
N SER A 168 -0.92 -23.28 1.37
CA SER A 168 -0.20 -24.30 0.60
C SER A 168 -0.06 -23.85 -0.85
N PRO A 169 1.04 -24.21 -1.53
CA PRO A 169 1.21 -23.97 -2.97
C PRO A 169 0.04 -24.51 -3.79
N ASP A 170 -0.31 -23.81 -4.86
CA ASP A 170 -1.21 -24.32 -5.90
C ASP A 170 -0.45 -24.64 -7.21
N GLY A 171 -1.19 -24.89 -8.28
CA GLY A 171 -0.66 -25.26 -9.59
C GLY A 171 -0.07 -24.10 -10.40
N THR A 172 -0.17 -22.86 -9.93
CA THR A 172 0.31 -21.68 -10.65
C THR A 172 1.84 -21.69 -10.73
N THR A 173 2.36 -21.44 -11.93
CA THR A 173 3.78 -21.36 -12.22
C THR A 173 4.25 -19.92 -12.31
N VAL A 174 5.50 -19.66 -11.96
CA VAL A 174 6.08 -18.30 -12.09
C VAL A 174 6.09 -17.85 -13.55
N GLN A 175 6.27 -18.79 -14.49
CA GLN A 175 6.26 -18.48 -15.92
C GLN A 175 4.88 -18.03 -16.40
N GLN A 176 3.78 -18.60 -15.90
CA GLN A 176 2.43 -18.11 -16.24
C GLN A 176 2.25 -16.64 -15.86
N LEU A 177 2.70 -16.25 -14.66
CA LEU A 177 2.64 -14.86 -14.20
C LEU A 177 3.56 -13.95 -15.03
N VAL A 178 4.77 -14.40 -15.36
CA VAL A 178 5.71 -13.64 -16.21
C VAL A 178 5.15 -13.44 -17.62
N ASP A 179 4.57 -14.48 -18.22
CA ASP A 179 3.94 -14.41 -19.54
C ASP A 179 2.73 -13.47 -19.54
N GLN A 180 1.97 -13.50 -18.45
CA GLN A 180 0.83 -12.61 -18.24
C GLN A 180 1.25 -11.14 -18.12
N VAL A 181 2.30 -10.85 -17.35
CA VAL A 181 2.83 -9.49 -17.21
C VAL A 181 3.44 -9.00 -18.53
N ASN A 182 4.27 -9.83 -19.18
CA ASN A 182 4.98 -9.47 -20.41
C ASN A 182 4.10 -9.44 -21.66
N GLY A 183 2.90 -10.03 -21.61
CA GLY A 183 1.93 -9.99 -22.71
C GLY A 183 0.85 -8.94 -22.44
N PRO A 184 -0.37 -9.37 -22.06
CA PRO A 184 -1.52 -8.47 -22.04
C PRO A 184 -1.42 -7.32 -21.03
N VAL A 185 -0.72 -7.47 -19.91
CA VAL A 185 -0.54 -6.35 -18.94
C VAL A 185 0.41 -5.29 -19.48
N ALA A 186 1.55 -5.70 -20.06
CA ALA A 186 2.49 -4.78 -20.71
C ALA A 186 1.82 -4.05 -21.89
N ASP A 187 1.10 -4.78 -22.75
CA ASP A 187 0.35 -4.22 -23.88
C ASP A 187 -0.68 -3.18 -23.42
N PHE A 188 -1.42 -3.48 -22.35
CA PHE A 188 -2.40 -2.57 -21.76
C PHE A 188 -1.73 -1.28 -21.32
N TRP A 189 -0.72 -1.35 -20.46
CA TRP A 189 -0.08 -0.15 -19.91
C TRP A 189 0.67 0.66 -20.96
N GLU A 190 1.32 0.01 -21.93
CA GLU A 190 1.95 0.71 -23.05
C GLU A 190 0.91 1.46 -23.88
N THR A 191 -0.25 0.84 -24.16
CA THR A 191 -1.33 1.46 -24.93
C THR A 191 -2.01 2.60 -24.17
N GLN A 192 -2.40 2.40 -22.91
CA GLN A 192 -3.11 3.40 -22.10
C GLN A 192 -2.25 4.64 -21.82
N SER A 193 -0.92 4.47 -21.82
CA SER A 193 0.02 5.54 -21.49
C SER A 193 0.70 6.19 -22.70
N ASP A 194 0.34 5.81 -23.93
CA ASP A 194 1.03 6.23 -25.17
C ASP A 194 2.55 5.98 -25.10
N GLY A 195 2.93 4.81 -24.57
CA GLY A 195 4.32 4.37 -24.41
C GLY A 195 5.08 4.97 -23.21
N ALA A 196 4.42 5.77 -22.37
CA ALA A 196 5.06 6.37 -21.20
C ALA A 196 5.33 5.35 -20.06
N VAL A 197 4.59 4.24 -20.03
CA VAL A 197 4.76 3.10 -19.14
C VAL A 197 5.03 1.87 -19.99
N ARG A 198 6.23 1.27 -19.84
CA ARG A 198 6.65 0.06 -20.54
C ARG A 198 7.13 -0.95 -19.50
N VAL A 199 6.37 -2.02 -19.34
CA VAL A 199 6.54 -3.02 -18.28
C VAL A 199 7.29 -4.23 -18.81
N HIS A 200 8.18 -4.80 -17.99
CA HIS A 200 8.78 -6.10 -18.25
C HIS A 200 8.92 -6.90 -16.97
N ALA A 201 8.50 -8.16 -16.99
CA ALA A 201 8.66 -9.08 -15.88
C ALA A 201 9.85 -10.04 -16.06
N THR A 202 10.53 -10.28 -14.94
CA THR A 202 11.48 -11.37 -14.75
C THR A 202 11.00 -12.32 -13.65
N ALA A 203 11.22 -13.62 -13.84
CA ALA A 203 10.91 -14.61 -12.82
C ALA A 203 11.89 -14.50 -11.65
N GLY A 204 11.37 -14.55 -10.44
CA GLY A 204 12.14 -14.96 -9.26
C GLY A 204 12.36 -16.48 -9.22
N PRO A 205 12.59 -17.07 -8.03
CA PRO A 205 12.84 -18.51 -7.89
C PRO A 205 11.76 -19.42 -8.51
N GLU A 206 12.17 -20.59 -9.03
CA GLU A 206 11.24 -21.62 -9.52
C GLU A 206 10.50 -22.31 -8.38
N GLU A 207 11.02 -22.24 -7.17
CA GLU A 207 10.44 -22.74 -5.96
C GLU A 207 9.57 -21.67 -5.30
N TRP A 208 8.56 -22.12 -4.57
CA TRP A 208 7.75 -21.23 -3.75
C TRP A 208 8.59 -20.70 -2.58
N ILE A 209 8.53 -19.39 -2.36
CA ILE A 209 9.04 -18.80 -1.14
C ILE A 209 8.04 -19.09 -0.02
N THR A 210 8.52 -19.62 1.10
CA THR A 210 7.69 -19.78 2.30
C THR A 210 7.91 -18.57 3.18
N SER A 211 6.83 -17.93 3.61
CA SER A 211 6.90 -16.84 4.58
C SER A 211 6.37 -17.28 5.94
N THR A 212 6.96 -16.74 6.99
CA THR A 212 6.41 -16.87 8.35
C THR A 212 5.27 -15.88 8.60
N ALA A 213 5.14 -14.84 7.76
CA ALA A 213 4.04 -13.90 7.83
C ALA A 213 2.72 -14.58 7.46
N VAL A 214 1.65 -14.14 8.11
CA VAL A 214 0.26 -14.45 7.79
C VAL A 214 -0.30 -13.38 6.84
N CYS A 215 -1.43 -13.66 6.19
CA CYS A 215 -2.00 -12.76 5.18
C CYS A 215 -2.49 -11.40 5.72
N ASP A 216 -2.82 -11.34 7.00
CA ASP A 216 -3.26 -10.10 7.65
C ASP A 216 -2.10 -9.17 8.03
N SER A 217 -0.87 -9.56 7.70
CA SER A 217 0.35 -8.78 7.94
C SER A 217 1.06 -8.52 6.62
N SER A 218 0.39 -7.82 5.70
CA SER A 218 0.86 -7.68 4.31
C SER A 218 2.20 -6.97 4.18
N SER A 219 2.46 -5.97 5.02
CA SER A 219 3.76 -5.29 5.15
C SER A 219 4.87 -6.28 5.52
N ALA A 220 4.62 -7.12 6.54
CA ALA A 220 5.54 -8.17 6.96
C ALA A 220 5.77 -9.23 5.88
N LEU A 221 4.73 -9.57 5.10
CA LEU A 221 4.84 -10.51 3.98
C LEU A 221 5.76 -9.97 2.87
N TRP A 222 5.59 -8.72 2.45
CA TRP A 222 6.49 -8.08 1.47
C TRP A 222 7.93 -8.00 1.99
N ASN A 223 8.12 -7.53 3.23
CA ASN A 223 9.44 -7.42 3.84
C ASN A 223 10.13 -8.78 3.99
N ASP A 224 9.36 -9.83 4.26
CA ASP A 224 9.90 -11.18 4.37
C ASP A 224 10.36 -11.75 3.04
N VAL A 225 9.59 -11.54 1.97
CA VAL A 225 10.01 -11.95 0.62
C VAL A 225 11.20 -11.12 0.13
N ASP A 226 11.19 -9.81 0.31
CA ASP A 226 12.29 -8.90 -0.06
C ASP A 226 13.62 -9.36 0.53
N ARG A 227 13.64 -9.69 1.83
CA ARG A 227 14.81 -10.22 2.54
C ARG A 227 15.31 -11.57 2.01
N GLN A 228 14.45 -12.37 1.41
CA GLN A 228 14.80 -13.70 0.89
C GLN A 228 15.34 -13.66 -0.56
N LEU A 229 15.12 -12.57 -1.29
CA LEU A 229 15.52 -12.43 -2.69
C LEU A 229 16.91 -11.79 -2.82
N THR A 230 17.91 -12.56 -3.22
CA THR A 230 19.29 -12.04 -3.36
C THR A 230 19.55 -11.23 -4.63
N GLU A 231 18.70 -11.39 -5.66
CA GLU A 231 18.84 -10.71 -6.96
C GLU A 231 17.84 -9.56 -7.15
N TRP A 232 17.11 -9.23 -6.09
CA TRP A 232 16.13 -8.15 -6.05
C TRP A 232 16.68 -6.98 -5.23
N THR A 233 16.32 -5.77 -5.63
CA THR A 233 16.58 -4.56 -4.85
C THR A 233 15.48 -3.56 -5.17
N PRO A 234 14.76 -3.03 -4.16
CA PRO A 234 13.73 -2.03 -4.39
C PRO A 234 14.35 -0.74 -4.95
N GLY A 235 13.55 0.03 -5.67
CA GLY A 235 13.96 1.33 -6.19
C GLY A 235 13.12 1.81 -7.37
N PRO A 236 13.48 2.96 -7.96
CA PRO A 236 12.75 3.56 -9.07
C PRO A 236 12.53 2.59 -10.23
N GLY A 237 11.26 2.43 -10.62
CA GLY A 237 10.82 1.55 -11.69
C GLY A 237 11.00 0.07 -11.40
N LYS A 238 11.22 -0.32 -10.14
CA LYS A 238 11.33 -1.72 -9.71
C LYS A 238 10.08 -2.10 -8.93
N HIS A 239 9.38 -3.12 -9.40
CA HIS A 239 8.17 -3.64 -8.76
C HIS A 239 8.37 -5.07 -8.26
N LEU A 240 7.92 -5.38 -7.05
CA LEU A 240 7.87 -6.75 -6.52
C LEU A 240 6.42 -7.25 -6.56
N LEU A 241 6.14 -8.18 -7.46
CA LEU A 241 4.82 -8.82 -7.57
C LEU A 241 4.85 -10.18 -6.89
N LEU A 242 4.07 -10.32 -5.81
CA LEU A 242 3.87 -11.58 -5.12
C LEU A 242 2.57 -12.25 -5.60
N TYR A 243 2.65 -13.51 -6.00
CA TYR A 243 1.48 -14.36 -6.15
C TYR A 243 1.24 -15.17 -4.88
N VAL A 244 0.07 -14.99 -4.27
CA VAL A 244 -0.37 -15.70 -3.07
C VAL A 244 -1.41 -16.76 -3.49
N PRO A 245 -1.25 -18.03 -3.11
CA PRO A 245 -2.09 -19.11 -3.61
C PRO A 245 -3.47 -19.11 -2.95
N GLY A 246 -4.36 -19.89 -3.56
CA GLY A 246 -5.54 -20.39 -2.85
C GLY A 246 -6.69 -19.38 -2.73
N TYR A 247 -7.14 -18.81 -3.85
CA TYR A 247 -8.45 -18.14 -3.92
C TYR A 247 -9.60 -19.17 -3.92
N ASP A 248 -9.65 -20.03 -2.90
CA ASP A 248 -10.91 -20.72 -2.58
C ASP A 248 -11.73 -19.77 -1.71
N LEU A 249 -12.99 -19.53 -2.10
CA LEU A 249 -13.98 -18.72 -1.39
C LEU A 249 -14.11 -19.23 0.07
N GLY A 250 -13.32 -18.66 0.98
CA GLY A 250 -13.18 -19.19 2.34
C GLY A 250 -11.93 -18.79 3.11
N MET A 251 -11.03 -17.97 2.52
CA MET A 251 -9.91 -17.36 3.26
C MET A 251 -10.18 -15.86 3.45
N PRO A 252 -10.84 -15.46 4.54
CA PRO A 252 -11.20 -14.05 4.80
C PRO A 252 -10.00 -13.17 5.13
N ASP A 253 -8.85 -13.77 5.48
CA ASP A 253 -7.71 -13.02 6.04
C ASP A 253 -6.71 -12.53 4.99
N CYS A 254 -6.92 -12.81 3.69
CA CYS A 254 -6.11 -12.24 2.60
C CYS A 254 -7.00 -11.42 1.67
N ALA A 255 -6.63 -10.18 1.40
CA ALA A 255 -7.22 -9.38 0.33
C ALA A 255 -7.07 -10.12 -1.01
N PHE A 256 -7.92 -9.80 -1.99
CA PHE A 256 -7.85 -10.42 -3.32
C PHE A 256 -6.63 -9.94 -4.11
N GLY A 257 -6.39 -8.64 -4.01
CA GLY A 257 -5.21 -7.92 -4.44
C GLY A 257 -4.84 -6.89 -3.39
N LEU A 258 -3.57 -6.51 -3.35
CA LEU A 258 -3.09 -5.41 -2.52
C LEU A 258 -1.87 -4.80 -3.17
N ALA A 259 -1.84 -3.49 -3.32
CA ALA A 259 -0.70 -2.82 -3.92
C ALA A 259 -0.37 -1.49 -3.26
N GLN A 260 0.93 -1.26 -3.06
CA GLN A 260 1.42 0.03 -2.60
C GLN A 260 1.12 1.14 -3.61
N VAL A 261 0.80 2.32 -3.10
CA VAL A 261 0.57 3.53 -3.89
C VAL A 261 1.92 4.18 -4.20
N GLY A 262 2.29 4.23 -5.47
CA GLY A 262 3.53 4.88 -5.89
C GLY A 262 3.41 6.41 -5.89
N ALA A 263 4.47 7.12 -5.47
CA ALA A 263 4.52 8.58 -5.57
C ALA A 263 4.60 9.08 -7.04
N SER A 264 4.89 8.19 -7.99
CA SER A 264 4.89 8.47 -9.43
C SER A 264 4.82 7.17 -10.25
N ARG A 265 4.58 7.30 -11.56
CA ARG A 265 4.56 6.19 -12.54
C ARG A 265 5.83 5.32 -12.63
N GLY A 266 6.92 5.76 -12.01
CA GLY A 266 8.20 5.07 -12.00
C GLY A 266 8.80 5.01 -10.59
N ALA A 267 7.99 5.13 -9.55
CA ALA A 267 8.45 5.00 -8.17
C ALA A 267 8.92 3.57 -7.86
N GLY A 268 8.29 2.56 -8.47
CA GLY A 268 8.42 1.18 -8.05
C GLY A 268 7.37 0.83 -6.99
N GLY A 269 7.59 -0.26 -6.26
CA GLY A 269 6.76 -0.65 -5.13
C GLY A 269 6.50 -2.15 -5.05
N SER A 270 5.74 -2.55 -4.04
CA SER A 270 5.30 -3.93 -3.86
C SER A 270 3.81 -4.07 -4.12
N LEU A 271 3.42 -5.25 -4.60
CA LEU A 271 2.05 -5.66 -4.79
C LEU A 271 1.92 -7.17 -4.56
N TYR A 272 0.72 -7.63 -4.24
CA TYR A 272 0.39 -9.05 -4.37
C TYR A 272 -0.97 -9.26 -5.01
N VAL A 273 -1.12 -10.42 -5.65
CA VAL A 273 -2.35 -10.87 -6.31
C VAL A 273 -2.63 -12.32 -5.94
N ARG A 274 -3.92 -12.67 -5.90
CA ARG A 274 -4.38 -14.07 -5.74
C ARG A 274 -4.92 -14.69 -7.02
N ALA A 275 -4.92 -13.91 -8.10
CA ALA A 275 -5.44 -14.25 -9.40
C ALA A 275 -4.42 -13.90 -10.49
N VAL A 276 -4.41 -14.67 -11.57
CA VAL A 276 -3.47 -14.47 -12.70
C VAL A 276 -4.11 -13.69 -13.84
N GLU A 277 -5.34 -13.25 -13.67
CA GLU A 277 -6.13 -12.55 -14.66
C GLU A 277 -5.51 -11.18 -14.98
N THR A 278 -5.51 -10.81 -16.27
CA THR A 278 -5.00 -9.51 -16.74
C THR A 278 -5.53 -8.31 -15.94
N PRO A 279 -6.86 -8.13 -15.76
CA PRO A 279 -7.38 -6.95 -15.09
C PRO A 279 -6.83 -6.83 -13.67
N VAL A 280 -6.76 -7.93 -12.90
CA VAL A 280 -6.23 -7.94 -11.53
C VAL A 280 -4.76 -7.48 -11.49
N ILE A 281 -3.88 -8.11 -12.27
CA ILE A 281 -2.46 -7.73 -12.26
C ILE A 281 -2.25 -6.31 -12.79
N ALA A 282 -3.02 -5.90 -13.81
CA ALA A 282 -2.94 -4.56 -14.34
C ALA A 282 -3.41 -3.52 -13.30
N HIS A 283 -4.52 -3.78 -12.61
CA HIS A 283 -5.08 -2.94 -11.55
C HIS A 283 -4.06 -2.68 -10.44
N GLU A 284 -3.53 -3.74 -9.84
CA GLU A 284 -2.55 -3.64 -8.76
C GLU A 284 -1.29 -2.87 -9.19
N LEU A 285 -0.83 -3.10 -10.42
CA LEU A 285 0.33 -2.37 -10.94
C LEU A 285 0.01 -0.88 -11.16
N GLY A 286 -1.26 -0.55 -11.44
CA GLY A 286 -1.76 0.83 -11.52
C GLY A 286 -1.59 1.61 -10.22
N HIS A 287 -1.83 0.97 -9.07
CA HIS A 287 -1.56 1.57 -7.76
C HIS A 287 -0.07 1.89 -7.57
N ASN A 288 0.82 0.98 -7.94
CA ASN A 288 2.27 1.23 -7.96
C ASN A 288 2.67 2.39 -8.89
N PHE A 289 1.82 2.75 -9.86
CA PHE A 289 2.01 3.95 -10.71
C PHE A 289 1.41 5.23 -10.13
N GLY A 290 0.80 5.14 -8.94
CA GLY A 290 0.20 6.25 -8.20
C GLY A 290 -1.26 6.51 -8.53
N LEU A 291 -1.95 5.54 -9.15
CA LEU A 291 -3.38 5.65 -9.41
C LEU A 291 -4.16 5.19 -8.18
N GLY A 292 -5.22 5.93 -7.84
CA GLY A 292 -6.26 5.44 -6.95
C GLY A 292 -7.36 4.74 -7.74
N HIS A 293 -8.38 4.29 -7.03
CA HIS A 293 -9.60 3.73 -7.60
C HIS A 293 -10.35 4.74 -8.50
N SER A 294 -10.86 4.27 -9.64
CA SER A 294 -11.72 5.04 -10.53
C SER A 294 -13.19 4.88 -10.14
N SER A 295 -13.91 6.00 -10.06
CA SER A 295 -15.32 6.03 -9.66
C SER A 295 -16.21 6.42 -10.83
N ALA A 296 -17.46 5.96 -10.83
CA ALA A 296 -18.45 6.41 -11.80
C ALA A 296 -19.21 7.64 -11.29
N LEU A 297 -19.60 8.54 -12.20
CA LEU A 297 -20.56 9.60 -11.90
C LEU A 297 -21.95 9.17 -12.39
N GLN A 298 -22.85 8.83 -11.48
CA GLN A 298 -24.20 8.39 -11.81
C GLN A 298 -25.19 9.55 -11.66
N CYS A 299 -26.01 9.77 -12.69
CA CYS A 299 -26.99 10.86 -12.70
C CYS A 299 -28.38 10.31 -13.04
N ASP A 300 -29.41 10.76 -12.31
CA ASP A 300 -30.79 10.23 -12.39
C ASP A 300 -31.50 10.38 -13.77
N ALA A 301 -30.88 11.06 -14.74
CA ALA A 301 -31.40 11.18 -16.11
C ALA A 301 -30.37 11.65 -17.15
N SER A 302 -29.55 12.65 -16.81
CA SER A 302 -28.63 13.30 -17.75
C SER A 302 -27.42 13.87 -17.03
N PRO A 303 -26.19 13.63 -17.54
CA PRO A 303 -24.96 14.10 -16.92
C PRO A 303 -24.81 15.62 -16.88
N GLU A 304 -25.57 16.37 -17.69
CA GLU A 304 -25.44 17.84 -17.78
C GLU A 304 -26.50 18.60 -16.99
N THR A 305 -27.60 17.94 -16.58
CA THR A 305 -28.78 18.66 -16.06
C THR A 305 -29.45 17.99 -14.86
N ALA A 306 -29.10 16.74 -14.54
CA ALA A 306 -29.63 16.04 -13.37
C ALA A 306 -28.64 16.13 -12.19
N PRO A 307 -29.12 15.98 -10.95
CA PRO A 307 -28.26 15.64 -9.83
C PRO A 307 -27.47 14.38 -10.15
N CYS A 308 -26.22 14.37 -9.69
CA CYS A 308 -25.32 13.25 -9.84
C CYS A 308 -24.72 12.89 -8.49
N GLU A 309 -24.41 11.62 -8.32
CA GLU A 309 -23.72 11.05 -7.17
C GLU A 309 -22.50 10.28 -7.69
N THR A 310 -21.40 10.37 -6.94
CA THR A 310 -20.23 9.53 -7.21
C THR A 310 -20.51 8.15 -6.65
N ASP A 311 -20.39 7.14 -7.50
CA ASP A 311 -20.41 5.74 -7.11
C ASP A 311 -18.95 5.26 -7.11
N SER A 312 -18.39 5.13 -5.91
CA SER A 312 -16.98 4.81 -5.69
C SER A 312 -16.64 3.45 -6.31
N TYR A 313 -15.46 3.35 -6.93
CA TYR A 313 -14.97 2.14 -7.61
C TYR A 313 -15.81 1.64 -8.82
N ALA A 314 -16.94 2.29 -9.13
CA ALA A 314 -17.92 1.74 -10.06
C ALA A 314 -17.67 2.03 -11.56
N ASP A 315 -16.44 2.40 -11.95
CA ASP A 315 -16.12 2.62 -13.36
C ASP A 315 -15.85 1.29 -14.11
N PHE A 316 -16.81 0.86 -14.93
CA PHE A 316 -16.72 -0.38 -15.72
C PHE A 316 -15.80 -0.29 -16.95
N TYR A 317 -15.24 0.89 -17.25
CA TYR A 317 -14.41 1.12 -18.43
C TYR A 317 -12.95 1.40 -18.11
N ASP A 318 -12.62 1.60 -16.83
CA ASP A 318 -11.25 1.82 -16.36
C ASP A 318 -10.78 0.59 -15.58
N VAL A 319 -9.52 0.19 -15.79
CA VAL A 319 -8.94 -0.93 -15.04
C VAL A 319 -8.90 -0.63 -13.54
N MET A 320 -8.86 0.64 -13.14
CA MET A 320 -8.85 1.07 -11.74
C MET A 320 -10.25 1.15 -11.12
N GLY A 321 -11.32 0.89 -11.88
CA GLY A 321 -12.67 0.70 -11.35
C GLY A 321 -12.98 -0.79 -11.19
N TYR A 322 -14.13 -1.24 -11.66
CA TYR A 322 -14.53 -2.65 -11.60
C TYR A 322 -13.54 -3.55 -12.37
N SER A 323 -12.76 -4.36 -11.65
CA SER A 323 -11.69 -5.20 -12.21
C SER A 323 -11.74 -6.66 -11.79
#